data_AF-A0A1B0ZIR2-F1
#
_entry.id   AF-A0A1B0ZIR2-F1
#
_cell.length_a   1.000
_cell.length_b   1.000
_cell.length_c   1.000
_cell.angle_alpha   90.00
_cell.angle_beta   90.00
_cell.angle_gamma   90.00
#
_symmetry.space_group_name_H-M   'P 1'
#
loop_
_entity.id
_entity.type
_entity.pdbx_description
1 polymer ?
#
loop_
_entity_poly.entity_id
_entity_poly.type
_entity_poly.pdbx_seq_one_letter_code
_entity_poly.pdbx_strand_id
1 'polypeptide(L)'
;MTPTNKTTKEAGTNLSSTQHVTPTERSALRTFGSRGGKKSAQRWTDPIQTEYHTNARKPLEAANKRRKLGASSTRLEIAAAVQKHQFELGVSPTVAEIAEEFGVSRDTVKRALKQAGISLPRGRRSNSK
;
A
#
# COMPACT_ATOMS: atom_id res chain seq x y z
N MET A 1 41.61 59.70 21.54
CA MET A 1 41.52 58.71 20.43
C MET A 1 41.41 57.32 21.05
N THR A 2 40.24 56.70 20.96
CA THR A 2 39.99 55.34 21.50
C THR A 2 39.73 54.39 20.34
N PRO A 3 40.46 53.27 20.20
CA PRO A 3 40.28 52.35 19.09
C PRO A 3 39.01 51.50 19.26
N THR A 4 38.24 51.37 18.18
CA THR A 4 37.04 50.53 18.10
C THR A 4 37.42 49.06 17.93
N ASN A 5 37.06 48.21 18.90
CA ASN A 5 37.28 46.76 18.83
C ASN A 5 36.40 46.12 17.75
N LYS A 6 37.01 45.65 16.66
CA LYS A 6 36.38 44.75 15.68
C LYS A 6 36.28 43.36 16.29
N THR A 7 35.07 42.92 16.62
CA THR A 7 34.85 41.55 17.09
C THR A 7 34.67 40.64 15.88
N THR A 8 35.69 39.85 15.59
CA THR A 8 35.65 38.75 14.62
C THR A 8 34.67 37.69 15.12
N LYS A 9 33.61 37.40 14.36
CA LYS A 9 32.67 36.31 14.69
C LYS A 9 33.27 34.99 14.23
N GLU A 10 33.82 34.23 15.17
CA GLU A 10 34.13 32.82 14.95
C GLU A 10 32.84 31.98 15.01
N ALA A 11 32.71 31.06 14.07
CA ALA A 11 31.58 30.14 13.97
C ALA A 11 31.70 29.07 15.07
N GLY A 12 31.19 29.39 16.27
CA GLY A 12 31.06 28.45 17.37
C GLY A 12 29.84 27.55 17.18
N THR A 13 30.08 26.26 16.96
CA THR A 13 29.10 25.18 16.85
C THR A 13 28.48 24.85 18.22
N ASN A 14 27.63 25.73 18.75
CA ASN A 14 26.82 25.46 19.94
C ASN A 14 25.36 25.20 19.52
N LEU A 15 25.03 23.93 19.31
CA LEU A 15 23.68 23.50 18.94
C LEU A 15 22.78 23.52 20.18
N SER A 16 22.09 24.64 20.42
CA SER A 16 21.05 24.74 21.46
C SER A 16 19.76 24.08 20.96
N SER A 17 19.19 23.18 21.77
CA SER A 17 18.00 22.37 21.45
C SER A 17 16.69 23.16 21.32
N THR A 18 16.72 24.49 21.43
CA THR A 18 15.56 25.39 21.28
C THR A 18 15.89 26.55 20.34
N GLN A 19 16.46 26.28 19.16
CA GLN A 19 16.55 27.27 18.09
C GLN A 19 15.32 27.17 17.19
N HIS A 20 14.41 28.14 17.33
CA HIS A 20 13.27 28.28 16.43
C HIS A 20 13.76 28.70 15.04
N VAL A 21 13.39 27.92 14.01
CA VAL A 21 13.67 28.23 12.61
C VAL A 21 13.12 29.61 12.27
N THR A 22 13.99 30.52 11.83
CA THR A 22 13.59 31.87 11.47
C THR A 22 12.61 31.84 10.29
N PRO A 23 11.71 32.83 10.15
CA PRO A 23 10.76 32.86 9.03
C PRO A 23 11.45 32.74 7.66
N THR A 24 12.63 33.33 7.52
CA THR A 24 13.47 33.25 6.31
C THR A 24 13.99 31.83 6.06
N GLU A 25 14.51 31.16 7.09
CA GLU A 25 14.94 29.76 6.98
C GLU A 25 13.77 28.82 6.66
N ARG A 26 12.59 29.07 7.26
CA ARG A 26 11.38 28.29 6.99
C ARG A 26 10.93 28.46 5.54
N SER A 27 10.98 29.69 5.03
CA SER A 27 10.69 30.00 3.62
C SER A 27 11.70 29.35 2.67
N ALA A 28 12.98 29.36 3.03
CA ALA A 28 14.04 28.69 2.26
C ALA A 28 13.84 27.17 2.23
N LEU A 29 13.57 26.53 3.37
CA LEU A 29 13.27 25.10 3.47
C LEU A 29 12.05 24.71 2.63
N ARG A 30 10.96 25.49 2.71
CA ARG A 30 9.77 25.28 1.88
C ARG A 30 10.09 25.36 0.39
N THR A 31 10.93 26.31 0.00
CA THR A 31 11.37 26.50 -1.38
C THR A 31 12.21 25.32 -1.86
N PHE A 32 13.18 24.86 -1.05
CA PHE A 32 13.98 23.69 -1.38
C PHE A 32 13.14 22.41 -1.50
N GLY A 33 12.20 22.19 -0.59
CA GLY A 33 11.25 21.07 -0.67
C GLY A 33 10.38 21.12 -1.93
N SER A 34 9.81 22.29 -2.24
CA SER A 34 8.99 22.50 -3.44
C SER A 34 9.78 22.25 -4.73
N ARG A 35 11.02 22.77 -4.81
CA ARG A 35 11.90 22.61 -5.97
C ARG A 35 12.33 21.15 -6.16
N GLY A 36 12.59 20.44 -5.07
CA GLY A 36 12.85 19.00 -5.08
C GLY A 36 11.66 18.17 -5.58
N GLY A 37 10.46 18.45 -5.07
CA GLY A 37 9.22 17.79 -5.50
C GLY A 37 8.93 17.97 -6.99
N LYS A 38 9.06 19.20 -7.51
CA LYS A 38 8.92 19.50 -8.94
C LYS A 38 9.91 18.72 -9.80
N LYS A 39 11.19 18.69 -9.39
CA LYS A 39 12.24 17.95 -10.12
C LYS A 39 12.00 16.45 -10.08
N SER A 40 11.48 15.91 -8.97
CA SER A 40 11.09 14.49 -8.88
C SER A 40 9.92 14.16 -9.81
N ALA A 41 8.92 15.03 -9.90
CA ALA A 41 7.78 14.85 -10.81
C ALA A 41 8.22 14.90 -12.28
N GLN A 42 9.08 15.87 -12.62
CA GLN A 42 9.65 16.00 -13.96
C GLN A 42 10.42 14.74 -14.38
N ARG A 43 11.18 14.13 -13.46
CA ARG A 43 11.89 12.86 -13.73
C ARG A 43 10.96 11.73 -14.16
N TRP A 44 9.71 11.68 -13.69
CA TRP A 44 8.75 10.65 -14.10
C TRP A 44 8.17 10.87 -15.50
N THR A 45 8.07 12.13 -15.93
CA THR A 45 7.59 12.50 -17.26
C THR A 45 8.69 12.49 -18.32
N ASP A 46 9.95 12.66 -17.91
CA ASP A 46 11.09 12.70 -18.82
C ASP A 46 11.38 11.29 -19.40
N PRO A 47 11.30 11.10 -20.73
CA PRO A 47 11.51 9.80 -21.36
C PRO A 47 12.97 9.33 -21.33
N ILE A 48 13.91 10.23 -21.01
CA ILE A 48 15.35 9.95 -20.90
C ILE A 48 15.67 9.18 -19.61
N GLN A 49 14.81 9.28 -18.59
CA GLN A 49 15.04 8.71 -17.25
C GLN A 49 14.61 7.23 -17.14
N THR A 50 14.78 6.45 -18.22
CA THR A 50 14.33 5.05 -18.32
C THR A 50 14.89 4.16 -17.21
N GLU A 51 16.20 4.24 -16.94
CA GLU A 51 16.85 3.46 -15.87
C GLU A 51 16.31 3.79 -14.47
N TYR A 52 15.99 5.06 -14.21
CA TYR A 52 15.38 5.46 -12.95
C TYR A 52 13.97 4.87 -12.82
N HIS A 53 13.17 4.91 -13.88
CA HIS A 53 11.81 4.36 -13.88
C HIS A 53 11.79 2.85 -13.72
N THR A 54 12.66 2.12 -14.43
CA THR A 54 12.73 0.66 -14.35
C THR A 54 13.11 0.24 -12.94
N ASN A 55 14.14 0.85 -12.35
CA ASN A 55 14.58 0.53 -11.01
C ASN A 55 13.53 0.86 -9.94
N ALA A 56 12.79 1.97 -10.10
CA ALA A 56 11.68 2.31 -9.21
C ALA A 56 10.46 1.37 -9.37
N ARG A 57 10.18 0.89 -10.58
CA ARG A 57 9.05 -0.03 -10.86
C ARG A 57 9.33 -1.47 -10.45
N LYS A 58 10.57 -1.97 -10.60
CA LYS A 58 10.97 -3.35 -10.24
C LYS A 58 10.44 -3.84 -8.89
N PRO A 59 10.63 -3.14 -7.76
CA PRO A 59 10.11 -3.61 -6.46
C PRO A 59 8.59 -3.57 -6.38
N LEU A 60 7.94 -2.59 -7.03
CA LEU A 60 6.48 -2.48 -7.08
C LEU A 60 5.87 -3.63 -7.90
N GLU A 61 6.47 -3.96 -9.04
CA GLU A 61 6.09 -5.09 -9.87
C GLU A 61 6.27 -6.41 -9.13
N ALA A 62 7.39 -6.60 -8.44
CA ALA A 62 7.63 -7.79 -7.62
C ALA A 62 6.57 -7.92 -6.51
N ALA A 63 6.24 -6.83 -5.82
CA ALA A 63 5.18 -6.80 -4.81
C ALA A 63 3.80 -7.11 -5.42
N ASN A 64 3.49 -6.56 -6.60
CA ASN A 64 2.23 -6.82 -7.30
C ASN A 64 2.12 -8.27 -7.77
N LYS A 65 3.21 -8.86 -8.27
CA LYS A 65 3.29 -10.29 -8.62
C LYS A 65 2.99 -11.15 -7.39
N ARG A 66 3.62 -10.87 -6.25
CA ARG A 66 3.37 -11.59 -4.99
C ARG A 66 1.92 -11.46 -4.53
N ARG A 67 1.35 -10.25 -4.56
CA ARG A 67 -0.07 -10.02 -4.22
C ARG A 67 -1.01 -10.79 -5.15
N LYS A 68 -0.71 -10.82 -6.46
CA LYS A 68 -1.51 -11.56 -7.44
C LYS A 68 -1.48 -13.06 -7.18
N LEU A 69 -0.31 -13.61 -6.85
CA LEU A 69 -0.16 -15.02 -6.48
C LEU A 69 -0.94 -15.35 -5.21
N GLY A 70 -0.79 -14.55 -4.15
CA GLY A 70 -1.54 -14.73 -2.91
C GLY A 70 -3.05 -14.69 -3.13
N ALA A 71 -3.54 -13.70 -3.90
CA ALA A 71 -4.95 -13.61 -4.25
C ALA A 71 -5.45 -14.81 -5.09
N SER A 72 -4.58 -15.42 -5.90
CA SER A 72 -4.91 -16.65 -6.62
C SER A 72 -4.99 -17.86 -5.68
N SER A 73 -4.04 -17.99 -4.73
CA SER A 73 -4.03 -19.07 -3.73
C SER A 73 -5.31 -19.07 -2.90
N THR A 74 -5.65 -17.92 -2.30
CA THR A 74 -6.84 -17.78 -1.46
C THR A 74 -8.12 -18.14 -2.21
N ARG A 75 -8.22 -17.83 -3.51
CA ARG A 75 -9.40 -18.19 -4.32
C ARG A 75 -9.49 -19.71 -4.51
N LEU A 76 -8.37 -20.38 -4.75
CA LEU A 76 -8.31 -21.82 -4.90
C LEU A 76 -8.63 -22.53 -3.58
N GLU A 77 -8.11 -22.03 -2.46
CA GLU A 77 -8.41 -22.52 -1.11
C GLU A 77 -9.91 -22.42 -0.80
N ILE A 78 -10.53 -21.28 -1.09
CA ILE A 78 -11.98 -21.10 -0.94
C ILE A 78 -12.75 -22.11 -1.80
N ALA A 79 -12.38 -22.27 -3.07
CA ALA A 79 -13.06 -23.20 -3.97
C ALA A 79 -12.92 -24.66 -3.49
N ALA A 80 -11.72 -25.05 -3.08
CA ALA A 80 -11.43 -26.38 -2.56
C ALA A 80 -12.21 -26.66 -1.26
N ALA A 81 -12.28 -25.68 -0.34
CA ALA A 81 -13.04 -25.82 0.89
C ALA A 81 -14.53 -26.00 0.65
N VAL A 82 -15.12 -25.22 -0.28
CA VAL A 82 -16.52 -25.38 -0.67
C VAL A 82 -16.80 -26.77 -1.25
N GLN A 83 -15.92 -27.23 -2.14
CA GLN A 83 -16.10 -28.53 -2.79
C GLN A 83 -15.93 -29.69 -1.81
N LYS A 84 -14.98 -29.58 -0.87
CA LYS A 84 -14.79 -30.52 0.23
C LYS A 84 -16.02 -30.57 1.14
N HIS A 85 -16.53 -29.42 1.56
CA HIS A 85 -17.74 -29.35 2.39
C HIS A 85 -18.96 -29.96 1.69
N GLN A 86 -19.11 -29.72 0.39
CA GLN A 86 -20.18 -30.33 -0.41
C GLN A 86 -20.01 -31.85 -0.54
N PHE A 87 -18.78 -32.34 -0.64
CA PHE A 87 -18.50 -33.78 -0.68
C PHE A 87 -18.82 -34.46 0.67
N GLU A 88 -18.44 -33.85 1.78
CA GLU A 88 -18.60 -34.45 3.12
C GLU A 88 -20.05 -34.40 3.63
N LEU A 89 -20.75 -33.28 3.41
CA LEU A 89 -22.07 -33.03 4.01
C LEU A 89 -23.21 -33.09 3.00
N GLY A 90 -22.92 -33.23 1.71
CA GLY A 90 -23.91 -33.18 0.62
C GLY A 90 -24.55 -31.79 0.41
N VAL A 91 -24.21 -30.81 1.24
CA VAL A 91 -24.76 -29.45 1.21
C VAL A 91 -23.62 -28.45 1.07
N SER A 92 -23.77 -27.50 0.13
CA SER A 92 -22.77 -26.44 -0.06
C SER A 92 -22.91 -25.36 1.01
N PRO A 93 -21.80 -24.89 1.64
CA PRO A 93 -21.84 -23.87 2.69
C PRO A 93 -22.32 -22.51 2.18
N THR A 94 -22.81 -21.65 3.07
CA THR A 94 -23.23 -20.31 2.65
C THR A 94 -22.04 -19.39 2.42
N VAL A 95 -22.23 -18.38 1.57
CA VAL A 95 -21.22 -17.35 1.32
C VAL A 95 -20.83 -16.59 2.60
N ALA A 96 -21.73 -16.51 3.60
CA ALA A 96 -21.44 -15.86 4.87
C ALA A 96 -20.52 -16.74 5.74
N GLU A 97 -20.82 -18.03 5.86
CA GLU A 97 -19.98 -19.00 6.59
C GLU A 97 -18.55 -19.02 6.05
N ILE A 98 -18.39 -19.11 4.72
CA ILE A 98 -17.06 -19.11 4.08
C ILE A 98 -16.34 -17.77 4.29
N ALA A 99 -17.07 -16.65 4.26
CA ALA A 99 -16.48 -15.34 4.47
C ALA A 99 -15.93 -15.18 5.89
N GLU A 100 -16.64 -15.72 6.89
CA GLU A 100 -16.20 -15.74 8.29
C GLU A 100 -15.00 -16.67 8.50
N GLU A 101 -15.03 -17.88 7.92
CA GLU A 101 -13.94 -18.86 8.03
C GLU A 101 -12.62 -18.34 7.45
N PHE A 102 -12.68 -17.71 6.27
CA PHE A 102 -11.49 -17.21 5.58
C PHE A 102 -11.15 -15.75 5.90
N GLY A 103 -11.96 -15.06 6.72
CA GLY A 103 -11.75 -13.65 7.06
C GLY A 103 -11.82 -12.70 5.85
N VAL A 104 -12.61 -13.04 4.82
CA VAL A 104 -12.70 -12.29 3.57
C VAL A 104 -14.10 -11.71 3.36
N SER A 105 -14.21 -10.70 2.50
CA SER A 105 -15.53 -10.17 2.14
C SER A 105 -16.37 -11.20 1.38
N ARG A 106 -17.71 -11.12 1.54
CA ARG A 106 -18.66 -11.94 0.77
C ARG A 106 -18.50 -11.79 -0.74
N ASP A 107 -18.08 -10.61 -1.21
CA ASP A 107 -17.83 -10.38 -2.64
C ASP A 107 -16.56 -11.10 -3.12
N THR A 108 -15.53 -11.18 -2.29
CA THR A 108 -14.32 -11.97 -2.56
C THR A 108 -14.66 -13.44 -2.76
N VAL A 109 -15.49 -14.00 -1.88
CA VAL A 109 -15.97 -15.39 -1.98
C VAL A 109 -16.77 -15.60 -3.27
N LYS A 110 -17.72 -14.70 -3.60
CA LYS A 110 -18.49 -14.78 -4.84
C LYS A 110 -17.60 -14.74 -6.09
N ARG A 111 -16.56 -13.90 -6.10
CA ARG A 111 -15.59 -13.84 -7.21
C ARG A 111 -14.78 -15.12 -7.32
N ALA A 112 -14.32 -15.68 -6.19
CA ALA A 112 -13.59 -16.95 -6.17
C ALA A 112 -14.45 -18.08 -6.75
N LEU A 113 -15.69 -18.20 -6.30
CA LEU A 113 -16.63 -19.23 -6.77
C LEU A 113 -17.00 -19.07 -8.24
N LYS A 114 -17.25 -17.83 -8.70
CA LYS A 114 -17.51 -17.54 -10.12
C LYS A 114 -16.33 -17.95 -11.00
N GLN A 115 -15.09 -17.73 -10.56
CA GLN A 115 -13.90 -18.14 -11.31
C GLN A 115 -13.70 -19.66 -11.30
N ALA A 116 -14.06 -20.33 -10.22
CA ALA A 116 -14.02 -21.79 -10.12
C ALA A 116 -15.18 -22.50 -10.84
N GLY A 117 -16.14 -21.76 -11.40
CA GLY A 117 -17.33 -22.33 -12.04
C GLY A 117 -18.34 -22.94 -11.06
N ILE A 118 -18.21 -22.67 -9.76
CA ILE A 118 -19.08 -23.22 -8.72
C ILE A 118 -20.28 -22.29 -8.54
N SER A 119 -21.48 -22.83 -8.75
CA SER A 119 -22.74 -22.12 -8.49
C SER A 119 -23.34 -22.59 -7.17
N LEU A 120 -23.37 -21.70 -6.17
CA LEU A 120 -24.06 -21.96 -4.92
C LEU A 120 -25.56 -21.69 -5.06
N PRO A 121 -26.42 -22.46 -4.37
CA PRO A 121 -27.85 -22.18 -4.30
C PRO A 121 -28.06 -20.76 -3.74
N ARG A 122 -28.83 -19.95 -4.48
CA ARG A 122 -29.17 -18.58 -4.10
C ARG A 122 -30.45 -18.59 -3.27
N GLY A 123 -30.46 -17.81 -2.19
CA GLY A 123 -31.63 -17.61 -1.35
C GLY A 123 -31.32 -17.74 0.14
N ARG A 124 -32.30 -17.40 0.97
CA ARG A 124 -32.27 -17.67 2.41
C ARG A 124 -32.52 -19.17 2.58
N ARG A 125 -31.63 -19.90 3.25
CA ARG A 125 -31.92 -21.28 3.66
C ARG A 125 -33.21 -21.25 4.48
N SER A 126 -34.21 -22.03 4.09
CA SER A 126 -35.38 -22.26 4.93
C SER A 126 -34.90 -23.01 6.16
N ASN A 127 -35.12 -22.43 7.34
CA ASN A 127 -34.81 -23.09 8.60
C ASN A 127 -35.86 -24.19 8.80
N SER A 128 -35.69 -25.35 8.15
CA SER A 128 -36.50 -26.53 8.45
C SER A 128 -35.96 -27.13 9.75
N LYS A 129 -36.79 -27.04 10.78
CA LYS A 129 -36.58 -27.63 12.11
C LYS A 129 -36.68 -29.15 12.05
#